data_AF-A0A7C1PU09-F1
#
_entry.id   AF-A0A7C1PU09-F1
#
_cell.length_a   1.000
_cell.length_b   1.000
_cell.length_c   1.000
_cell.angle_alpha   90.00
_cell.angle_beta   90.00
_cell.angle_gamma   90.00
#
_symmetry.space_group_name_H-M   'P 1'
#
loop_
_entity.id
_entity.type
_entity.pdbx_description
1 polymer ?
#
loop_
_entity_poly.entity_id
_entity_poly.type
_entity_poly.pdbx_seq_one_letter_code
_entity_poly.pdbx_strand_id
1 'polypeptide(L)'
;MTSRECLDDVTSNGGTAFIVHPLGKRKITFNINLEAWNDWEHNGFTGIEIWSYLHDWIHDLKLSNLWHFYKYPNRQIKGPDPKLLSLWDRLGQKRKVVGISGLDAHLRRIPFVRKPIFTYKELFKTIRTHVLIDGELSKSDEAIQSIYKAHKEGMCYISFDLLADATGFMFVANSGDRMYHMGDEVFNIENEIGFCIKSPHPATIKLLRNGKIHREIKGTFLETSSTEKGVYRVEAYIENRPWVFTNPIYVR
;
A
#
# COMPACT_ATOMS: atom_id res chain seq x y z
N MET A 1 -14.39 9.22 23.47
CA MET A 1 -14.37 8.00 22.64
C MET A 1 -12.91 7.72 22.28
N THR A 2 -12.40 6.57 22.66
CA THR A 2 -11.05 6.10 22.29
C THR A 2 -11.03 5.70 20.80
N SER A 3 -9.84 5.59 20.20
CA SER A 3 -9.72 5.09 18.81
C SER A 3 -10.30 3.69 18.64
N ARG A 4 -10.25 2.85 19.69
CA ARG A 4 -10.85 1.52 19.71
C ARG A 4 -12.37 1.58 19.71
N GLU A 5 -12.97 2.41 20.56
CA GLU A 5 -14.43 2.57 20.59
C GLU A 5 -14.99 3.09 19.26
N CYS A 6 -14.24 3.99 18.59
CA CYS A 6 -14.61 4.46 17.24
C CYS A 6 -14.55 3.35 16.20
N LEU A 7 -13.50 2.52 16.24
CA LEU A 7 -13.39 1.33 15.39
C LEU A 7 -14.58 0.38 15.60
N ASP A 8 -14.90 0.08 16.86
CA ASP A 8 -15.96 -0.85 17.22
C ASP A 8 -17.33 -0.33 16.78
N ASP A 9 -17.58 0.98 16.90
CA ASP A 9 -18.81 1.62 16.42
C ASP A 9 -18.94 1.54 14.90
N VAL A 10 -17.89 1.90 14.15
CA VAL A 10 -17.89 1.82 12.68
C VAL A 10 -18.15 0.40 12.20
N THR A 11 -17.48 -0.59 12.80
CA THR A 11 -17.59 -1.99 12.39
C THR A 11 -18.96 -2.59 12.76
N SER A 12 -19.52 -2.23 13.92
CA SER A 12 -20.85 -2.66 14.35
C SER A 12 -21.97 -2.14 13.44
N ASN A 13 -21.74 -0.99 12.78
CA ASN A 13 -22.65 -0.41 11.78
C ASN A 13 -22.36 -0.88 10.34
N GLY A 14 -21.53 -1.93 10.16
CA GLY A 14 -21.21 -2.49 8.84
C GLY A 14 -20.18 -1.70 8.03
N GLY A 15 -19.55 -0.70 8.64
CA GLY A 15 -18.48 0.09 8.03
C GLY A 15 -17.18 -0.68 7.88
N THR A 16 -16.31 -0.19 6.98
CA THR A 16 -14.96 -0.71 6.76
C THR A 16 -13.96 0.28 7.33
N ALA A 17 -13.07 -0.17 8.22
CA ALA A 17 -12.14 0.70 8.93
C ALA A 17 -10.68 0.36 8.60
N PHE A 18 -9.88 1.42 8.41
CA PHE A 18 -8.46 1.33 8.14
C PHE A 18 -7.68 2.14 9.18
N ILE A 19 -6.59 1.56 9.69
CA ILE A 19 -5.69 2.28 10.59
C ILE A 19 -4.72 3.12 9.75
N VAL A 20 -4.86 4.45 9.83
CA VAL A 20 -3.99 5.41 9.15
C VAL A 20 -2.85 5.88 10.06
N HIS A 21 -1.68 6.16 9.48
CA HIS A 21 -0.45 6.48 10.23
C HIS A 21 -0.16 5.48 11.38
N PRO A 22 -0.15 4.17 11.09
CA PRO A 22 -0.23 3.11 12.11
C PRO A 22 0.88 3.14 13.16
N LEU A 23 2.10 3.56 12.79
CA LEU A 23 3.23 3.68 13.72
C LEU A 23 3.27 5.00 14.50
N GLY A 24 2.31 5.90 14.28
CA GLY A 24 2.30 7.24 14.83
C GLY A 24 3.44 8.11 14.32
N LYS A 25 3.45 9.39 14.72
CA LYS A 25 4.54 10.30 14.40
C LYS A 25 4.62 11.47 15.36
N ARG A 26 5.81 11.71 15.91
CA ARG A 26 6.08 12.88 16.75
C ARG A 26 7.20 13.73 16.17
N LYS A 27 6.89 14.97 15.80
CA LYS A 27 7.85 16.00 15.41
C LYS A 27 7.52 17.34 16.07
N ILE A 28 8.29 17.66 17.11
CA ILE A 28 8.14 18.88 17.89
C ILE A 28 8.35 20.12 17.02
N THR A 29 9.36 20.14 16.16
CA THR A 29 9.72 21.28 15.29
C THR A 29 8.59 21.69 14.33
N PHE A 30 7.65 20.80 14.04
CA PHE A 30 6.52 21.04 13.13
C PHE A 30 5.17 20.88 13.82
N ASN A 31 5.14 20.83 15.16
CA ASN A 31 3.95 20.61 15.98
C ASN A 31 3.11 19.40 15.52
N ILE A 32 3.76 18.30 15.13
CA ILE A 32 3.09 17.06 14.75
C ILE A 32 3.17 16.10 15.95
N ASN A 33 2.01 15.70 16.44
CA ASN A 33 1.88 14.65 17.45
C ASN A 33 0.71 13.73 17.05
N LEU A 34 1.04 12.62 16.40
CA LEU A 34 0.11 11.58 15.99
C LEU A 34 0.39 10.34 16.82
N GLU A 35 -0.61 9.86 17.53
CA GLU A 35 -0.51 8.65 18.33
C GLU A 35 -0.46 7.41 17.43
N ALA A 36 0.33 6.43 17.84
CA ALA A 36 0.41 5.14 17.16
C ALA A 36 -0.78 4.27 17.56
N TRP A 37 -1.22 3.41 16.64
CA TRP A 37 -2.13 2.32 17.00
C TRP A 37 -1.31 1.23 17.69
N ASN A 38 -1.79 0.79 18.86
CA ASN A 38 -1.09 -0.22 19.67
C ASN A 38 -1.89 -1.51 19.85
N ASP A 39 -3.20 -1.50 19.58
CA ASP A 39 -4.10 -2.64 19.80
C ASP A 39 -4.16 -3.56 18.56
N TRP A 40 -3.01 -4.14 18.21
CA TRP A 40 -2.84 -4.94 17.00
C TRP A 40 -3.52 -6.31 17.04
N GLU A 41 -3.89 -6.80 18.23
CA GLU A 41 -4.67 -8.02 18.38
C GLU A 41 -6.18 -7.78 18.17
N HIS A 42 -6.60 -6.52 18.04
CA HIS A 42 -7.95 -6.18 17.65
C HIS A 42 -8.22 -6.56 16.18
N ASN A 43 -9.26 -7.36 15.94
CA ASN A 43 -9.58 -7.87 14.60
C ASN A 43 -10.62 -7.04 13.84
N GLY A 44 -11.14 -5.95 14.43
CA GLY A 44 -12.17 -5.10 13.82
C GLY A 44 -11.71 -4.30 12.60
N PHE A 45 -10.42 -3.98 12.45
CA PHE A 45 -9.96 -3.21 11.28
C PHE A 45 -9.70 -4.12 10.07
N THR A 46 -10.10 -3.63 8.90
CA THR A 46 -9.93 -4.30 7.61
C THR A 46 -8.50 -4.21 7.09
N GLY A 47 -7.84 -3.08 7.33
CA GLY A 47 -6.52 -2.81 6.78
C GLY A 47 -5.77 -1.70 7.47
N ILE A 48 -4.59 -1.40 6.94
CA ILE A 48 -3.67 -0.38 7.43
C ILE A 48 -3.11 0.43 6.27
N GLU A 49 -2.82 1.70 6.53
CA GLU A 49 -2.08 2.56 5.59
C GLU A 49 -0.60 2.15 5.61
N ILE A 50 -0.12 1.51 4.54
CA ILE A 50 1.28 1.06 4.44
C ILE A 50 2.19 2.14 3.87
N TRP A 51 1.65 3.09 3.11
CA TRP A 51 2.43 4.17 2.52
C TRP A 51 1.68 5.49 2.55
N SER A 52 2.27 6.48 3.22
CA SER A 52 1.75 7.83 3.30
C SER A 52 2.76 8.85 2.78
N TYR A 53 2.39 9.61 1.75
CA TYR A 53 3.31 10.50 1.04
C TYR A 53 3.90 11.57 1.97
N LEU A 54 3.05 12.28 2.73
CA LEU A 54 3.54 13.32 3.64
C LEU A 54 4.25 12.73 4.86
N HIS A 55 3.89 11.54 5.33
CA HIS A 55 4.65 10.91 6.40
C HIS A 55 6.05 10.53 5.96
N ASP A 56 6.22 10.03 4.74
CA ASP A 56 7.54 9.76 4.17
C ASP A 56 8.33 11.08 4.01
N TRP A 57 7.72 12.09 3.37
CA TRP A 57 8.34 13.40 3.13
C TRP A 57 8.74 14.12 4.43
N ILE A 58 7.89 14.08 5.45
CA ILE A 58 8.16 14.76 6.72
C ILE A 58 9.20 13.98 7.55
N HIS A 59 9.45 12.68 7.32
CA HIS A 59 10.34 11.88 8.20
C HIS A 59 11.74 12.49 8.33
N ASP A 60 12.35 12.88 7.21
CA ASP A 60 13.72 13.40 7.19
C ASP A 60 13.82 14.92 7.14
N LEU A 61 12.67 15.62 7.10
CA LEU A 61 12.64 17.07 7.06
C LEU A 61 13.23 17.68 8.34
N LYS A 62 14.23 18.54 8.16
CA LYS A 62 14.88 19.40 9.16
C LYS A 62 14.89 20.82 8.61
N LEU A 63 14.96 21.84 9.48
CA LEU A 63 15.07 23.23 9.02
C LEU A 63 16.28 23.45 8.09
N SER A 64 17.39 22.73 8.35
CA SER A 64 18.62 22.81 7.56
C SER A 64 18.51 22.23 6.14
N ASN A 65 17.58 21.31 5.87
CA ASN A 65 17.41 20.70 4.54
C ASN A 65 16.12 21.13 3.83
N LEU A 66 15.36 22.06 4.43
CA LEU A 66 14.07 22.54 3.93
C LEU A 66 14.14 23.02 2.48
N TRP A 67 15.20 23.76 2.11
CA TRP A 67 15.40 24.23 0.73
C TRP A 67 15.61 23.10 -0.29
N HIS A 68 16.30 22.02 0.11
CA HIS A 68 16.49 20.85 -0.75
C HIS A 68 15.18 20.07 -0.92
N PHE A 69 14.43 19.90 0.17
CA PHE A 69 13.10 19.30 0.17
C PHE A 69 12.09 20.11 -0.64
N TYR A 70 12.21 21.44 -0.62
CA TYR A 70 11.41 22.34 -1.46
C TYR A 70 11.75 22.21 -2.95
N LYS A 71 13.04 22.11 -3.29
CA LYS A 71 13.49 22.05 -4.70
C LYS A 71 13.31 20.67 -5.33
N TYR A 72 13.46 19.59 -4.56
CA TYR A 72 13.40 18.20 -5.05
C TYR A 72 12.55 17.28 -4.16
N PRO A 73 11.28 17.63 -3.90
CA PRO A 73 10.47 16.92 -2.90
C PRO A 73 10.32 15.43 -3.19
N ASN A 74 10.14 15.08 -4.45
CA ASN A 74 9.88 13.71 -4.89
C ASN A 74 11.12 12.81 -4.85
N ARG A 75 12.33 13.37 -4.76
CA ARG A 75 13.57 12.58 -4.63
C ARG A 75 13.75 12.01 -3.22
N GLN A 76 12.98 12.51 -2.25
CA GLN A 76 13.07 12.14 -0.84
C GLN A 76 12.10 11.02 -0.45
N ILE A 77 11.25 10.58 -1.38
CA ILE A 77 10.32 9.48 -1.15
C ILE A 77 11.09 8.15 -1.12
N LYS A 78 11.07 7.50 0.05
CA LYS A 78 11.82 6.29 0.40
C LYS A 78 10.98 5.04 0.44
N GLY A 79 9.66 5.16 0.40
CA GLY A 79 8.75 4.02 0.40
C GLY A 79 8.05 3.80 1.73
N PRO A 80 7.26 2.72 1.83
CA PRO A 80 6.73 2.23 3.09
C PRO A 80 7.83 2.01 4.15
N ASP A 81 7.53 2.27 5.42
CA ASP A 81 8.47 1.98 6.52
C ASP A 81 8.70 0.46 6.62
N PRO A 82 9.95 -0.04 6.59
CA PRO A 82 10.24 -1.46 6.73
C PRO A 82 9.66 -2.12 7.99
N LYS A 83 9.57 -1.39 9.11
CA LYS A 83 8.94 -1.88 10.34
C LYS A 83 7.43 -2.07 10.15
N LEU A 84 6.81 -1.18 9.38
CA LEU A 84 5.39 -1.27 9.05
C LEU A 84 5.12 -2.43 8.09
N LEU A 85 5.96 -2.62 7.07
CA LEU A 85 5.87 -3.80 6.19
C LEU A 85 6.03 -5.10 6.98
N SER A 86 6.99 -5.17 7.90
CA SER A 86 7.18 -6.35 8.76
C SER A 86 5.98 -6.61 9.70
N LEU A 87 5.37 -5.55 10.25
CA LEU A 87 4.12 -5.65 11.00
C LEU A 87 2.99 -6.18 10.10
N TRP A 88 2.86 -5.64 8.89
CA TRP A 88 1.84 -6.05 7.93
C TRP A 88 1.99 -7.53 7.53
N ASP A 89 3.21 -7.97 7.21
CA ASP A 89 3.53 -9.36 6.88
C ASP A 89 3.21 -10.31 8.06
N ARG A 90 3.41 -9.86 9.31
CA ARG A 90 3.06 -10.64 10.51
C ARG A 90 1.55 -10.71 10.73
N LEU A 91 0.83 -9.60 10.58
CA LEU A 91 -0.63 -9.60 10.70
C LEU A 91 -1.27 -10.46 9.61
N GLY A 92 -0.76 -10.35 8.38
CA GLY A 92 -1.18 -11.13 7.22
C GLY A 92 -1.13 -12.63 7.45
N GLN A 93 -0.15 -13.11 8.23
CA GLN A 93 0.00 -14.54 8.56
C GLN A 93 -1.12 -15.04 9.49
N LYS A 94 -1.74 -14.16 10.29
CA LYS A 94 -2.87 -14.51 11.16
C LYS A 94 -4.21 -14.36 10.46
N ARG A 95 -4.38 -13.31 9.65
CA ARG A 95 -5.64 -12.98 8.95
C ARG A 95 -5.37 -12.09 7.75
N LYS A 96 -6.38 -11.92 6.89
CA LYS A 96 -6.35 -10.89 5.85
C LYS A 96 -6.25 -9.49 6.48
N VAL A 97 -5.27 -8.70 6.02
CA VAL A 97 -5.11 -7.29 6.37
C VAL A 97 -4.78 -6.52 5.11
N VAL A 98 -5.67 -5.63 4.69
CA VAL A 98 -5.46 -4.86 3.45
C VAL A 98 -4.44 -3.76 3.68
N GLY A 99 -3.52 -3.59 2.72
CA GLY A 99 -2.65 -2.42 2.62
C GLY A 99 -3.29 -1.35 1.74
N ILE A 100 -3.38 -0.12 2.25
CA ILE A 100 -3.78 1.07 1.49
C ILE A 100 -2.69 2.13 1.51
N SER A 101 -2.84 3.15 0.68
CA SER A 101 -2.00 4.34 0.70
C SER A 101 -2.81 5.61 0.89
N GLY A 102 -2.14 6.64 1.40
CA GLY A 102 -2.72 7.95 1.59
C GLY A 102 -1.75 9.06 1.17
N LEU A 103 -2.31 10.17 0.72
CA LEU A 103 -1.54 11.39 0.47
C LEU A 103 -1.47 12.28 1.70
N ASP A 104 -2.43 12.12 2.62
CA ASP A 104 -2.63 13.01 3.77
C ASP A 104 -2.61 14.48 3.34
N ALA A 105 -3.29 14.80 2.22
CA ALA A 105 -3.04 16.00 1.45
C ALA A 105 -3.42 17.29 2.20
N HIS A 106 -2.42 17.94 2.80
CA HIS A 106 -2.56 19.22 3.48
C HIS A 106 -1.83 20.33 2.70
N LEU A 107 -2.59 21.31 2.20
CA LEU A 107 -2.00 22.51 1.58
C LEU A 107 -1.38 23.40 2.67
N ARG A 108 -0.11 23.16 3.00
CA ARG A 108 0.64 24.00 3.95
C ARG A 108 1.37 25.14 3.22
N ARG A 109 1.02 26.38 3.57
CA ARG A 109 1.79 27.57 3.16
C ARG A 109 2.97 27.74 4.12
N ILE A 110 4.19 27.84 3.59
CA ILE A 110 5.34 28.26 4.39
C ILE A 110 5.36 29.79 4.41
N PRO A 111 5.53 30.44 5.57
CA PRO A 111 5.81 31.86 5.64
C PRO A 111 6.97 32.26 4.71
N PHE A 112 6.84 33.38 4.00
CA PHE A 112 7.86 33.91 3.07
C PHE A 112 8.09 33.12 1.76
N VAL A 113 7.38 32.02 1.53
CA VAL A 113 7.41 31.29 0.25
C VAL A 113 6.13 31.57 -0.54
N ARG A 114 6.27 32.12 -1.75
CA ARG A 114 5.10 32.52 -2.59
C ARG A 114 4.26 31.34 -3.08
N LYS A 115 4.87 30.17 -3.32
CA LYS A 115 4.16 28.96 -3.80
C LYS A 115 4.06 27.94 -2.65
N PRO A 116 2.90 27.29 -2.43
CA PRO A 116 2.81 26.15 -1.53
C PRO A 116 3.81 25.06 -1.94
N ILE A 117 4.30 24.28 -0.97
CA ILE A 117 5.29 23.22 -1.19
C ILE A 117 4.73 22.18 -2.19
N PHE A 118 3.44 21.89 -2.06
CA PHE A 118 2.70 21.01 -2.96
C PHE A 118 1.32 21.56 -3.25
N THR A 119 0.94 21.58 -4.52
CA THR A 119 -0.45 21.74 -4.93
C THR A 119 -1.17 20.38 -4.90
N TYR A 120 -2.50 20.37 -4.78
CA TYR A 120 -3.28 19.13 -4.90
C TYR A 120 -3.02 18.39 -6.22
N LYS A 121 -2.88 19.14 -7.33
CA LYS A 121 -2.54 18.58 -8.64
C LYS A 121 -1.21 17.84 -8.65
N GLU A 122 -0.21 18.34 -7.91
CA GLU A 122 1.08 17.67 -7.76
C GLU A 122 0.94 16.43 -6.87
N LEU A 123 0.27 16.54 -5.71
CA LEU A 123 0.07 15.41 -4.78
C LEU A 123 -0.70 14.25 -5.43
N PHE A 124 -1.79 14.52 -6.15
CA PHE A 124 -2.59 13.49 -6.83
C PHE A 124 -1.86 12.77 -7.97
N LYS A 125 -0.64 13.16 -8.31
CA LYS A 125 0.23 12.45 -9.27
C LYS A 125 1.34 11.63 -8.59
N THR A 126 1.38 11.59 -7.27
CA THR A 126 2.43 10.91 -6.50
C THR A 126 2.02 9.48 -6.17
N ILE A 127 1.62 9.21 -4.92
CA ILE A 127 1.21 7.89 -4.49
C ILE A 127 -0.26 7.68 -4.84
N ARG A 128 -0.58 6.54 -5.45
CA ARG A 128 -1.94 6.14 -5.80
C ARG A 128 -2.22 4.70 -5.42
N THR A 129 -3.44 4.46 -4.98
CA THR A 129 -4.02 3.12 -4.88
C THR A 129 -4.75 2.82 -6.18
N HIS A 130 -4.28 1.82 -6.91
CA HIS A 130 -4.93 1.27 -8.11
C HIS A 130 -5.85 0.13 -7.68
N VAL A 131 -7.15 0.25 -7.96
CA VAL A 131 -8.14 -0.80 -7.66
C VAL A 131 -8.36 -1.70 -8.88
N LEU A 132 -8.53 -2.99 -8.63
CA LEU A 132 -8.91 -3.97 -9.64
C LEU A 132 -10.43 -4.13 -9.60
N ILE A 133 -11.06 -3.84 -10.73
CA ILE A 133 -12.51 -3.94 -10.93
C ILE A 133 -12.76 -4.60 -12.29
N ASP A 134 -13.85 -5.35 -12.38
CA ASP A 134 -14.29 -5.92 -13.64
C ASP A 134 -14.99 -4.87 -14.49
N GLY A 135 -14.51 -4.69 -15.72
CA GLY A 135 -15.08 -3.76 -16.69
C GLY A 135 -14.72 -2.29 -16.47
N GLU A 136 -15.34 -1.43 -17.27
CA GLU A 136 -15.12 0.02 -17.18
C GLU A 136 -15.91 0.63 -16.02
N LEU A 137 -15.29 1.60 -15.32
CA LEU A 137 -15.94 2.32 -14.25
C LEU A 137 -17.00 3.28 -14.81
N SER A 138 -18.27 2.98 -14.55
CA SER A 138 -19.39 3.90 -14.81
C SER A 138 -19.54 4.93 -13.68
N LYS A 139 -20.30 5.99 -13.93
CA LYS A 139 -20.77 6.90 -12.87
C LYS A 139 -22.10 6.38 -12.29
N SER A 140 -22.04 5.32 -11.50
CA SER A 140 -23.23 4.72 -10.88
C SER A 140 -22.95 4.23 -9.46
N ASP A 141 -24.01 3.92 -8.71
CA ASP A 141 -23.88 3.42 -7.34
C ASP A 141 -23.18 2.04 -7.31
N GLU A 142 -23.39 1.21 -8.33
CA GLU A 142 -22.71 -0.08 -8.48
C GLU A 142 -21.19 0.11 -8.59
N ALA A 143 -20.75 1.13 -9.33
CA ALA A 143 -19.34 1.45 -9.46
C ALA A 143 -18.72 1.88 -8.11
N ILE A 144 -19.46 2.64 -7.30
CA ILE A 144 -19.05 3.00 -5.94
C ILE A 144 -18.90 1.74 -5.07
N GLN A 145 -19.89 0.83 -5.13
CA GLN A 145 -19.84 -0.43 -4.38
C GLN A 145 -18.67 -1.32 -4.83
N SER A 146 -18.36 -1.38 -6.13
CA SER A 146 -17.19 -2.11 -6.62
C SER A 146 -15.88 -1.53 -6.08
N ILE A 147 -15.75 -0.21 -5.97
CA ILE A 147 -14.55 0.43 -5.38
C ILE A 147 -14.45 0.10 -3.88
N TYR A 148 -15.57 0.16 -3.14
CA TYR A 148 -15.59 -0.20 -1.72
C TYR A 148 -15.25 -1.67 -1.51
N LYS A 149 -15.81 -2.56 -2.32
CA LYS A 149 -15.47 -3.99 -2.32
C LYS A 149 -13.99 -4.20 -2.63
N ALA A 150 -13.44 -3.54 -3.65
CA ALA A 150 -12.02 -3.67 -4.00
C ALA A 150 -11.10 -3.26 -2.84
N HIS A 151 -11.40 -2.16 -2.15
CA HIS A 151 -10.65 -1.76 -0.96
C HIS A 151 -10.83 -2.73 0.21
N LYS A 152 -12.07 -3.16 0.48
CA LYS A 152 -12.36 -4.08 1.58
C LYS A 152 -11.67 -5.43 1.38
N GLU A 153 -11.68 -5.92 0.14
CA GLU A 153 -11.11 -7.21 -0.23
C GLU A 153 -9.63 -7.13 -0.60
N GLY A 154 -9.00 -5.95 -0.59
CA GLY A 154 -7.60 -5.80 -0.95
C GLY A 154 -7.30 -6.14 -2.42
N MET A 155 -8.29 -6.02 -3.30
CA MET A 155 -8.14 -6.10 -4.75
C MET A 155 -7.56 -4.79 -5.27
N CYS A 156 -6.40 -4.40 -4.75
CA CYS A 156 -5.73 -3.16 -5.09
C CYS A 156 -4.22 -3.24 -4.83
N TYR A 157 -3.46 -2.39 -5.50
CA TYR A 157 -2.05 -2.20 -5.26
C TYR A 157 -1.72 -0.71 -5.17
N ILE A 158 -0.57 -0.42 -4.56
CA ILE A 158 -0.10 0.92 -4.31
C ILE A 158 1.08 1.18 -5.22
N SER A 159 1.14 2.39 -5.76
CA SER A 159 2.19 2.82 -6.67
C SER A 159 2.66 4.23 -6.34
N PHE A 160 3.92 4.52 -6.65
CA PHE A 160 4.41 5.88 -6.79
C PHE A 160 4.45 6.27 -8.26
N ASP A 161 3.28 6.64 -8.78
CA ASP A 161 3.00 6.90 -10.20
C ASP A 161 3.84 8.04 -10.82
N LEU A 162 4.47 8.87 -10.00
CA LEU A 162 5.39 9.88 -10.51
C LEU A 162 6.68 9.27 -11.08
N LEU A 163 7.06 8.06 -10.67
CA LEU A 163 8.19 7.35 -11.25
C LEU A 163 7.84 6.79 -12.63
N ALA A 164 6.72 6.09 -12.71
CA ALA A 164 6.18 5.53 -13.94
C ALA A 164 4.71 5.16 -13.70
N ASP A 165 3.88 5.20 -14.75
CA ASP A 165 2.49 4.79 -14.67
C ASP A 165 2.39 3.29 -14.36
N ALA A 166 1.80 2.94 -13.23
CA ALA A 166 1.66 1.55 -12.83
C ALA A 166 0.43 0.85 -13.43
N THR A 167 -0.39 1.55 -14.22
CA THR A 167 -1.59 0.99 -14.88
C THR A 167 -1.25 -0.30 -15.63
N GLY A 168 -1.97 -1.38 -15.32
CA GLY A 168 -1.74 -2.70 -15.90
C GLY A 168 -0.73 -3.57 -15.14
N PHE A 169 -0.18 -3.11 -14.01
CA PHE A 169 0.57 -3.99 -13.11
C PHE A 169 -0.35 -5.12 -12.61
N MET A 170 0.11 -6.35 -12.74
CA MET A 170 -0.69 -7.55 -12.45
C MET A 170 0.09 -8.47 -11.53
N PHE A 171 -0.58 -8.96 -10.50
CA PHE A 171 -0.11 -10.05 -9.66
C PHE A 171 -1.26 -11.03 -9.47
N VAL A 172 -1.10 -12.22 -10.04
CA VAL A 172 -2.08 -13.30 -9.96
C VAL A 172 -1.39 -14.58 -9.54
N ALA A 173 -2.18 -15.49 -9.00
CA ALA A 173 -1.77 -16.85 -8.71
C ALA A 173 -2.74 -17.86 -9.33
N ASN A 174 -2.27 -19.07 -9.58
CA ASN A 174 -3.08 -20.16 -10.13
C ASN A 174 -2.81 -21.47 -9.38
N SER A 175 -3.86 -22.23 -9.11
CA SER A 175 -3.79 -23.60 -8.57
C SER A 175 -4.85 -24.43 -9.28
N GLY A 176 -4.41 -25.42 -10.06
CA GLY A 176 -5.29 -26.13 -11.01
C GLY A 176 -5.94 -25.15 -12.00
N ASP A 177 -7.25 -25.24 -12.17
CA ASP A 177 -8.03 -24.38 -13.08
C ASP A 177 -8.47 -23.05 -12.44
N ARG A 178 -8.11 -22.79 -11.17
CA ARG A 178 -8.52 -21.57 -10.46
C ARG A 178 -7.45 -20.50 -10.51
N MET A 179 -7.88 -19.27 -10.79
CA MET A 179 -7.08 -18.05 -10.73
C MET A 179 -7.44 -17.25 -9.49
N TYR A 180 -6.43 -16.65 -8.88
CA TYR A 180 -6.52 -15.82 -7.67
C TYR A 180 -5.81 -14.49 -7.92
N HIS A 181 -6.38 -13.41 -7.39
CA HIS A 181 -5.87 -12.06 -7.48
C HIS A 181 -5.37 -11.56 -6.13
N MET A 182 -4.61 -10.46 -6.13
CA MET A 182 -4.26 -9.76 -4.89
C MET A 182 -5.51 -9.55 -4.01
N GLY A 183 -5.38 -9.84 -2.72
CA GLY A 183 -6.47 -9.83 -1.77
C GLY A 183 -7.12 -11.20 -1.50
N ASP A 184 -6.98 -12.16 -2.41
CA ASP A 184 -7.61 -13.48 -2.29
C ASP A 184 -6.93 -14.40 -1.28
N GLU A 185 -7.72 -15.33 -0.72
CA GLU A 185 -7.22 -16.43 0.10
C GLU A 185 -7.34 -17.78 -0.63
N VAL A 186 -6.25 -18.55 -0.62
CA VAL A 186 -6.13 -19.88 -1.24
C VAL A 186 -6.04 -20.92 -0.13
N PHE A 187 -7.07 -21.76 0.03
CA PHE A 187 -7.11 -22.80 1.07
C PHE A 187 -6.72 -24.19 0.58
N ASN A 188 -6.97 -24.48 -0.70
CA ASN A 188 -6.75 -25.79 -1.30
C ASN A 188 -5.73 -25.67 -2.41
N ILE A 189 -4.47 -25.97 -2.10
CA ILE A 189 -3.41 -26.13 -3.11
C ILE A 189 -3.45 -27.60 -3.54
N GLU A 190 -3.78 -27.86 -4.79
CA GLU A 190 -3.84 -29.25 -5.28
C GLU A 190 -2.44 -29.88 -5.38
N ASN A 191 -1.45 -29.11 -5.85
CA ASN A 191 -0.05 -29.53 -5.93
C ASN A 191 0.89 -28.37 -5.62
N GLU A 192 0.88 -27.36 -6.49
CA GLU A 192 1.66 -26.13 -6.37
C GLU A 192 0.78 -24.92 -6.71
N ILE A 193 1.17 -23.76 -6.20
CA ILE A 193 0.61 -22.48 -6.61
C ILE A 193 1.59 -21.80 -7.57
N GLY A 194 1.15 -21.53 -8.79
CA GLY A 194 1.87 -20.69 -9.74
C GLY A 194 1.62 -19.22 -9.43
N PHE A 195 2.66 -18.39 -9.58
CA PHE A 195 2.60 -16.95 -9.44
C PHE A 195 3.05 -16.30 -10.74
N CYS A 196 2.26 -15.34 -11.22
CA CYS A 196 2.53 -14.58 -12.43
C CYS A 196 2.44 -13.09 -12.13
N ILE A 197 3.55 -12.38 -12.35
CA ILE A 197 3.66 -10.94 -12.17
C ILE A 197 3.98 -10.31 -13.52
N LYS A 198 3.15 -9.35 -13.94
CA LYS A 198 3.42 -8.49 -15.10
C LYS A 198 3.56 -7.05 -14.64
N SER A 199 4.59 -6.39 -15.15
CA SER A 199 4.85 -4.98 -14.88
C SER A 199 4.84 -4.19 -16.20
N PRO A 200 4.17 -3.02 -16.26
CA PRO A 200 4.09 -2.23 -17.49
C PRO A 200 5.44 -1.59 -17.86
N HIS A 201 6.39 -1.53 -16.92
CA HIS A 201 7.72 -0.98 -17.13
C HIS A 201 8.80 -1.91 -16.56
N PRO A 202 10.02 -1.93 -17.13
CA PRO A 202 11.13 -2.67 -16.56
C PRO A 202 11.41 -2.23 -15.12
N ALA A 203 11.42 -3.20 -14.19
CA ALA A 203 11.66 -2.96 -12.77
C ALA A 203 12.44 -4.13 -12.16
N THR A 204 12.99 -3.91 -10.96
CA THR A 204 13.39 -5.01 -10.08
C THR A 204 12.12 -5.51 -9.38
N ILE A 205 11.63 -6.67 -9.80
CA ILE A 205 10.40 -7.29 -9.29
C ILE A 205 10.79 -8.32 -8.23
N LYS A 206 10.23 -8.18 -7.03
CA LYS A 206 10.45 -9.07 -5.89
C LYS A 206 9.12 -9.68 -5.48
N LEU A 207 9.03 -11.00 -5.53
CA LEU A 207 7.97 -11.75 -4.87
C LEU A 207 8.46 -12.11 -3.47
N LEU A 208 7.74 -11.65 -2.46
CA LEU A 208 8.03 -11.93 -1.06
C LEU A 208 7.03 -12.93 -0.51
N ARG A 209 7.50 -13.81 0.38
CA ARG A 209 6.69 -14.70 1.22
C ARG A 209 6.97 -14.36 2.68
N ASN A 210 5.93 -14.00 3.45
CA ASN A 210 6.05 -13.65 4.87
C ASN A 210 7.16 -12.60 5.13
N GLY A 211 7.26 -11.60 4.25
CA GLY A 211 8.26 -10.53 4.33
C GLY A 211 9.69 -10.91 3.91
N LYS A 212 9.93 -12.13 3.42
CA LYS A 212 11.23 -12.57 2.89
C LYS A 212 11.16 -12.74 1.38
N ILE A 213 12.22 -12.37 0.66
CA ILE A 213 12.30 -12.55 -0.80
C ILE A 213 12.24 -14.05 -1.11
N HIS A 214 11.21 -14.45 -1.84
CA HIS A 214 11.06 -15.78 -2.41
C HIS A 214 11.69 -15.84 -3.81
N ARG A 215 11.44 -14.81 -4.63
CA ARG A 215 12.03 -14.67 -5.96
C ARG A 215 12.27 -13.21 -6.30
N GLU A 216 13.34 -12.93 -7.04
CA GLU A 216 13.68 -11.60 -7.54
C GLU A 216 14.18 -11.69 -8.98
N ILE A 217 13.74 -10.74 -9.82
CA ILE A 217 14.25 -10.55 -11.18
C ILE A 217 14.38 -9.07 -11.51
N LYS A 218 15.08 -8.77 -12.61
CA LYS A 218 14.99 -7.48 -13.31
C LYS A 218 14.33 -7.68 -14.66
N GLY A 219 13.24 -6.96 -14.93
CA GLY A 219 12.48 -7.10 -16.17
C GLY A 219 11.03 -6.65 -16.00
N THR A 220 10.16 -7.11 -16.90
CA THR A 220 8.73 -6.79 -16.92
C THR A 220 7.84 -7.99 -16.54
N PHE A 221 8.42 -9.17 -16.33
CA PHE A 221 7.66 -10.41 -16.15
C PHE A 221 8.38 -11.40 -15.23
N LEU A 222 7.74 -11.79 -14.12
CA LEU A 222 8.20 -12.86 -13.22
C LEU A 222 7.16 -13.96 -13.22
N GLU A 223 7.60 -15.19 -13.47
CA GLU A 223 6.81 -16.41 -13.26
C GLU A 223 7.59 -17.38 -12.37
N THR A 224 6.92 -17.97 -11.39
CA THR A 224 7.49 -18.96 -10.47
C THR A 224 6.37 -19.76 -9.83
N SER A 225 6.65 -20.92 -9.28
CA SER A 225 5.71 -21.67 -8.44
C SER A 225 6.25 -21.86 -7.03
N SER A 226 5.36 -22.24 -6.11
CA SER A 226 5.68 -22.63 -4.75
C SER A 226 4.71 -23.69 -4.25
N THR A 227 5.16 -24.55 -3.35
CA THR A 227 4.29 -25.48 -2.59
C THR A 227 4.03 -24.97 -1.18
N GLU A 228 4.63 -23.84 -0.81
CA GLU A 228 4.67 -23.40 0.57
C GLU A 228 3.53 -22.42 0.91
N LYS A 229 2.87 -22.64 2.05
CA LYS A 229 1.87 -21.71 2.59
C LYS A 229 2.50 -20.39 3.03
N GLY A 230 1.76 -19.30 2.98
CA GLY A 230 2.21 -17.99 3.46
C GLY A 230 1.53 -16.82 2.79
N VAL A 231 1.94 -15.63 3.20
CA VAL A 231 1.48 -14.36 2.67
C VAL A 231 2.42 -13.95 1.55
N TYR A 232 1.93 -13.97 0.31
CA TYR A 232 2.72 -13.62 -0.87
C TYR A 232 2.37 -12.22 -1.34
N ARG A 233 3.34 -11.32 -1.41
CA ARG A 233 3.14 -9.96 -1.95
C ARG A 233 4.30 -9.57 -2.86
N VAL A 234 4.04 -8.61 -3.73
CA VAL A 234 5.03 -8.14 -4.70
C VAL A 234 5.48 -6.73 -4.34
N GLU A 235 6.79 -6.52 -4.43
CA GLU A 235 7.40 -5.20 -4.46
C GLU A 235 8.10 -5.00 -5.81
N ALA A 236 7.94 -3.83 -6.42
CA ALA A 236 8.67 -3.45 -7.62
C ALA A 236 9.43 -2.14 -7.43
N TYR A 237 10.64 -2.09 -7.99
CA TYR A 237 11.54 -0.95 -7.85
C TYR A 237 12.08 -0.51 -9.21
N ILE A 238 12.05 0.80 -9.50
CA ILE A 238 12.67 1.41 -10.68
C ILE A 238 13.95 2.12 -10.21
N GLU A 239 15.12 1.74 -10.75
CA GLU A 239 16.41 2.32 -10.34
C GLU A 239 16.65 2.32 -8.81
N ASN A 240 16.31 1.19 -8.16
CA ASN A 240 16.33 1.02 -6.70
C ASN A 240 15.37 1.94 -5.91
N ARG A 241 14.49 2.65 -6.59
CA ARG A 241 13.45 3.47 -5.95
C ARG A 241 12.16 2.66 -5.81
N PRO A 242 11.47 2.74 -4.66
CA PRO A 242 10.20 2.05 -4.44
C PRO A 242 9.17 2.54 -5.44
N TRP A 243 8.52 1.61 -6.13
CA TRP A 243 7.53 1.94 -7.15
C TRP A 243 6.18 1.29 -6.85
N VAL A 244 6.07 -0.04 -6.85
CA VAL A 244 4.79 -0.75 -6.63
C VAL A 244 4.85 -1.66 -5.41
N PHE A 245 3.77 -1.70 -4.63
CA PHE A 245 3.53 -2.63 -3.53
C PHE A 245 2.12 -3.20 -3.67
N THR A 246 1.99 -4.50 -3.88
CA THR A 246 0.66 -5.13 -4.03
C THR A 246 0.08 -5.52 -2.69
N ASN A 247 -1.25 -5.59 -2.60
CA ASN A 247 -1.86 -6.44 -1.57
C ASN A 247 -1.43 -7.90 -1.74
N PRO A 248 -1.44 -8.70 -0.66
CA PRO A 248 -0.99 -10.08 -0.73
C PRO A 248 -2.03 -11.03 -1.32
N ILE A 249 -1.56 -12.14 -1.86
CA ILE A 249 -2.32 -13.37 -2.02
C ILE A 249 -2.00 -14.25 -0.80
N TYR A 250 -3.03 -14.68 -0.07
CA TYR A 250 -2.88 -15.41 1.19
C TYR A 250 -3.02 -16.90 0.95
N VAL A 251 -1.92 -17.63 0.98
CA VAL A 251 -1.92 -19.09 0.81
C VAL A 251 -1.98 -19.74 2.19
N ARG A 252 -3.11 -20.37 2.52
CA ARG A 252 -3.49 -20.83 3.85
C ARG A 252 -3.37 -22.34 4.04
#